data_AF-A0A1Q4WV71-F1
#
_entry.id   AF-A0A1Q4WV71-F1
#
_cell.length_a   1.000
_cell.length_b   1.000
_cell.length_c   1.000
_cell.angle_alpha   90.00
_cell.angle_beta   90.00
_cell.angle_gamma   90.00
#
_symmetry.space_group_name_H-M   'P 1'
#
loop_
_entity.id
_entity.type
_entity.pdbx_description
1 polymer ?
#
loop_
_entity_poly.entity_id
_entity_poly.type
_entity_poly.pdbx_seq_one_letter_code
_entity_poly.pdbx_strand_id
1 'polypeptide(L)'
;MHIDKSQGTPFPVRWRGYDRRRVDEELLRTRWELARLREELEVLRIDRDGAVATADDLMRELEDARSELAEYRVLHAGYSKDNAVSGCIRYLMHVARQKADAFETDARERSEQMLKRAEEVARQQAVLLDETEQETQRRLAEAEQRAREIVQQATAEASALLGGQVDGQDRWTPDTAPELEVPMPRIISGPLPVVQPDAEEQRPTSA
;
A
#
# COMPACT_ATOMS: atom_id res chain seq x y z
N MET A 1 -41.51 43.36 -29.62
CA MET A 1 -41.82 42.22 -28.72
C MET A 1 -42.61 41.19 -29.50
N HIS A 2 -41.93 40.22 -30.12
CA HIS A 2 -42.57 39.08 -30.75
C HIS A 2 -42.65 37.96 -29.72
N ILE A 3 -43.86 37.65 -29.27
CA ILE A 3 -44.12 36.44 -28.49
C ILE A 3 -44.24 35.33 -29.53
N ASP A 4 -43.17 34.53 -29.66
CA ASP A 4 -43.22 33.27 -30.38
C ASP A 4 -44.27 32.39 -29.69
N LYS A 5 -45.42 32.26 -30.37
CA LYS A 5 -46.43 31.27 -30.03
C LYS A 5 -45.80 29.92 -30.34
N SER A 6 -45.20 29.29 -29.34
CA SER A 6 -44.88 27.87 -29.38
C SER A 6 -46.17 27.14 -29.80
N GLN A 7 -46.23 26.78 -31.07
CA GLN A 7 -47.30 25.97 -31.62
C GLN A 7 -47.09 24.55 -31.09
N GLY A 8 -47.42 24.34 -29.81
CA GLY A 8 -47.65 23.00 -29.29
C GLY A 8 -48.79 22.41 -30.11
N THR A 9 -48.48 21.41 -30.93
CA THR A 9 -49.48 20.69 -31.71
C THR A 9 -50.54 20.16 -30.74
N PRO A 10 -51.81 20.61 -30.83
CA PRO A 10 -52.84 20.20 -29.89
C PRO A 10 -53.11 18.70 -30.04
N PHE A 11 -53.12 17.98 -28.93
CA PHE A 11 -53.47 16.55 -28.90
C PHE A 11 -54.91 16.37 -29.41
N PRO A 12 -55.16 15.54 -30.44
CA PRO A 12 -56.51 15.37 -30.94
C PRO A 12 -57.34 14.55 -29.96
N VAL A 13 -58.31 15.22 -29.34
CA VAL A 13 -59.27 14.63 -28.41
C VAL A 13 -60.38 13.97 -29.22
N ARG A 14 -60.35 12.65 -29.37
CA ARG A 14 -61.46 11.89 -29.96
C ARG A 14 -62.43 11.52 -28.85
N TRP A 15 -63.40 12.39 -28.57
CA TRP A 15 -64.63 12.13 -27.82
C TRP A 15 -64.47 11.17 -26.61
N ARG A 16 -64.20 11.72 -25.41
CA ARG A 16 -64.10 11.04 -24.10
C ARG A 16 -62.78 10.34 -23.74
N GLY A 17 -61.66 11.05 -23.90
CA GLY A 17 -60.39 10.65 -23.30
C GLY A 17 -59.20 10.94 -24.21
N TYR A 18 -58.00 10.99 -23.62
CA TYR A 18 -56.77 11.04 -24.39
C TYR A 18 -56.57 9.71 -25.12
N ASP A 19 -56.14 9.77 -26.37
CA ASP A 19 -55.66 8.59 -27.10
C ASP A 19 -54.38 8.09 -26.41
N ARG A 20 -54.50 7.01 -25.64
CA ARG A 20 -53.42 6.47 -24.81
C ARG A 20 -52.15 6.19 -25.63
N ARG A 21 -52.30 5.74 -26.89
CA ARG A 21 -51.15 5.48 -27.77
C ARG A 21 -50.38 6.75 -28.10
N ARG A 22 -51.08 7.84 -28.40
CA ARG A 22 -50.45 9.14 -28.67
C ARG A 22 -49.79 9.73 -27.42
N VAL A 23 -50.43 9.55 -26.25
CA VAL A 23 -49.82 9.96 -24.98
C VAL A 23 -48.55 9.16 -24.71
N ASP A 24 -48.55 7.85 -24.95
CA ASP A 24 -47.38 6.99 -24.78
C ASP A 24 -46.24 7.38 -25.77
N GLU A 25 -46.57 7.68 -27.03
CA GLU A 25 -45.61 8.17 -28.04
C GLU A 25 -44.96 9.50 -27.62
N GLU A 26 -45.76 10.44 -27.12
CA GLU A 26 -45.28 11.76 -26.68
C GLU A 26 -44.50 11.67 -25.36
N LEU A 27 -44.88 10.77 -24.46
CA LEU A 27 -44.08 10.45 -23.27
C LEU A 27 -42.73 9.83 -23.65
N LEU A 28 -42.68 8.95 -24.65
CA LEU A 28 -41.43 8.38 -25.15
C LEU A 28 -40.55 9.45 -25.79
N ARG A 29 -41.14 10.31 -26.64
CA ARG A 29 -40.45 11.43 -27.27
C ARG A 29 -39.85 12.39 -26.25
N THR A 30 -40.66 12.86 -25.31
CA THR A 30 -40.20 13.79 -24.26
C THR A 30 -39.14 13.17 -23.36
N ARG A 31 -39.24 11.88 -23.02
CA ARG A 31 -38.17 11.18 -22.29
C ARG A 31 -36.87 11.12 -23.07
N TRP A 32 -36.93 10.85 -24.37
CA TRP A 32 -35.76 10.82 -25.24
C TRP A 32 -35.12 12.21 -25.36
N GLU A 33 -35.92 13.25 -25.57
CA GLU A 33 -35.45 14.65 -25.63
C GLU A 33 -34.82 15.08 -24.30
N LEU A 34 -35.44 14.73 -23.16
CA LEU A 34 -34.87 15.00 -21.83
C LEU A 34 -33.56 14.25 -21.58
N ALA A 35 -33.45 13.00 -22.02
CA ALA A 35 -32.21 12.23 -21.90
C ALA A 35 -31.09 12.88 -22.72
N ARG A 36 -31.38 13.26 -23.96
CA ARG A 36 -30.44 13.97 -24.83
C ARG A 36 -30.00 15.32 -24.25
N LEU A 37 -30.94 16.15 -23.79
CA LEU A 37 -30.61 17.45 -23.19
C LEU A 37 -29.79 17.32 -21.92
N ARG A 38 -30.02 16.26 -21.12
CA ARG A 38 -29.18 15.98 -19.94
C ARG A 38 -27.76 15.61 -20.34
N GLU A 39 -27.60 14.79 -21.37
CA GLU A 39 -26.27 14.44 -21.90
C GLU A 39 -25.54 15.69 -22.42
N GLU A 40 -26.21 16.54 -23.20
CA GLU A 40 -25.65 17.81 -23.69
C GLU A 40 -25.25 18.74 -22.52
N LEU A 41 -26.04 18.81 -21.45
CA LEU A 41 -25.72 19.59 -20.25
C LEU A 41 -24.52 19.03 -19.48
N GLU A 42 -24.38 17.71 -19.38
CA GLU A 42 -23.22 17.10 -18.71
C GLU A 42 -21.94 17.38 -19.49
N VAL A 43 -21.96 17.30 -20.83
CA VAL A 43 -20.81 17.66 -21.66
C VAL A 43 -20.43 19.13 -21.45
N LEU A 44 -21.40 20.05 -21.55
CA LEU A 44 -21.14 21.48 -21.33
C LEU A 44 -20.64 21.78 -19.92
N ARG A 45 -21.08 21.01 -18.92
CA ARG A 45 -20.60 21.14 -17.55
C ARG A 45 -19.14 20.72 -17.44
N ILE A 46 -18.76 19.58 -18.04
CA ILE A 46 -17.38 19.10 -18.08
C ILE A 46 -16.49 20.13 -18.79
N ASP A 47 -16.92 20.64 -19.94
CA ASP A 47 -16.18 21.63 -20.72
C ASP A 47 -15.98 22.92 -19.93
N ARG A 48 -17.03 23.41 -19.25
CA ARG A 48 -16.95 24.57 -18.37
C ARG A 48 -15.98 24.34 -17.22
N ASP A 49 -16.09 23.20 -16.54
CA ASP A 49 -15.26 22.88 -15.39
C ASP A 49 -13.78 22.75 -15.81
N GLY A 50 -13.52 22.19 -17.00
CA GLY A 50 -12.20 22.18 -17.62
C GLY A 50 -11.70 23.59 -17.95
N ALA A 51 -12.53 24.45 -18.55
CA ALA A 51 -12.16 25.82 -18.85
C ALA A 51 -11.84 26.63 -17.58
N VAL A 52 -12.62 26.44 -16.50
CA VAL A 52 -12.36 27.07 -15.20
C VAL A 52 -11.03 26.60 -14.63
N ALA A 53 -10.75 25.30 -14.66
CA ALA A 53 -9.46 24.77 -14.20
C ALA A 53 -8.28 25.38 -14.98
N THR A 54 -8.37 25.47 -16.31
CA THR A 54 -7.32 26.11 -17.12
C THR A 54 -7.17 27.60 -16.80
N ALA A 55 -8.25 28.32 -16.50
CA ALA A 55 -8.18 29.72 -16.13
C ALA A 55 -7.50 29.90 -14.76
N ASP A 56 -7.79 29.02 -13.80
CA ASP A 56 -7.15 29.02 -12.49
C ASP A 56 -5.65 28.76 -12.59
N ASP A 57 -5.22 27.82 -13.42
CA ASP A 57 -3.80 27.53 -13.64
C ASP A 57 -3.09 28.73 -14.30
N LEU A 58 -3.67 29.33 -15.32
CA LEU A 58 -3.13 30.54 -15.96
C LEU A 58 -3.06 31.74 -14.99
N MET A 59 -4.02 31.88 -14.08
CA MET A 59 -3.97 32.92 -13.05
C MET A 59 -2.81 32.71 -12.08
N ARG A 60 -2.52 31.46 -11.70
CA ARG A 60 -1.36 31.12 -10.86
C ARG A 60 -0.05 31.45 -11.58
N GLU A 61 0.11 31.00 -12.82
CA GLU A 61 1.29 31.30 -13.63
C GLU A 61 1.53 32.81 -13.79
N LEU A 62 0.45 33.58 -13.96
CA LEU A 62 0.53 35.02 -14.09
C LEU A 62 0.93 35.70 -12.77
N GLU A 63 0.43 35.20 -11.64
CA GLU A 63 0.83 35.70 -10.32
C GLU A 63 2.29 35.35 -10.01
N ASP A 64 2.73 34.14 -10.34
CA ASP A 64 4.13 33.73 -10.24
C ASP A 64 5.01 34.66 -11.07
N ALA A 65 4.69 34.88 -12.35
CA ALA A 65 5.44 35.79 -13.22
C ALA A 65 5.44 37.24 -12.70
N ARG A 66 4.34 37.71 -12.08
CA ARG A 66 4.28 39.03 -11.45
C ARG A 66 5.18 39.11 -10.22
N SER A 67 5.18 38.08 -9.39
CA SER A 67 6.02 38.00 -8.21
C SER A 67 7.51 38.00 -8.59
N GLU A 68 7.90 37.23 -9.60
CA GLU A 68 9.24 37.24 -10.16
C GLU A 68 9.64 38.64 -10.65
N LEU A 69 8.79 39.29 -11.45
CA LEU A 69 9.04 40.66 -11.93
C LEU A 69 9.16 41.67 -10.79
N ALA A 70 8.39 41.52 -9.72
CA ALA A 70 8.48 42.37 -8.54
C ALA A 70 9.82 42.15 -7.81
N GLU A 71 10.24 40.90 -7.63
CA GLU A 71 11.55 40.55 -7.06
C GLU A 71 12.70 41.10 -7.90
N TYR A 72 12.66 40.93 -9.23
CA TYR A 72 13.62 41.55 -10.14
C TYR A 72 13.68 43.06 -9.95
N ARG A 73 12.53 43.75 -9.87
CA ARG A 73 12.50 45.21 -9.67
C ARG A 73 13.09 45.64 -8.33
N VAL A 74 12.83 44.90 -7.25
CA VAL A 74 13.37 45.19 -5.92
C VAL A 74 14.88 44.97 -5.89
N LEU A 75 15.36 43.86 -6.45
CA LEU A 75 16.79 43.54 -6.55
C LEU A 75 17.56 44.57 -7.40
N HIS A 76 16.88 45.16 -8.38
CA HIS A 76 17.41 46.18 -9.28
C HIS A 76 17.06 47.63 -8.89
N ALA A 77 16.43 47.86 -7.73
CA ALA A 77 16.22 49.21 -7.22
C ALA A 77 17.58 49.87 -6.89
N GLY A 78 17.90 50.98 -7.56
CA GLY A 78 19.19 51.70 -7.43
C GLY A 78 20.20 51.47 -8.56
N TYR A 79 19.75 50.95 -9.71
CA TYR A 79 20.60 50.77 -10.90
C TYR A 79 21.08 52.10 -11.51
N SER A 80 22.38 52.38 -11.39
CA SER A 80 23.12 53.19 -12.37
C SER A 80 23.87 52.25 -13.33
N LYS A 81 24.21 52.74 -14.53
CA LYS A 81 24.88 51.95 -15.59
C LYS A 81 26.21 51.33 -15.13
N ASP A 82 26.82 51.88 -14.09
CA ASP A 82 28.10 51.43 -13.51
C ASP A 82 27.95 50.29 -12.49
N ASN A 83 26.72 49.95 -12.07
CA ASN A 83 26.46 48.97 -11.02
C ASN A 83 25.73 47.71 -11.49
N ALA A 84 25.64 47.50 -12.82
CA ALA A 84 24.85 46.44 -13.44
C ALA A 84 25.31 45.01 -13.10
N VAL A 85 26.62 44.83 -12.89
CA VAL A 85 27.21 43.55 -12.48
C VAL A 85 26.80 43.21 -11.03
N SER A 86 26.69 44.21 -10.15
CA SER A 86 26.33 43.99 -8.73
C SER A 86 24.89 43.49 -8.54
N GLY A 87 23.96 43.89 -9.41
CA GLY A 87 22.57 43.44 -9.34
C GLY A 87 22.38 42.06 -9.96
N CYS A 88 23.10 41.73 -11.04
CA CYS A 88 23.14 40.37 -11.59
C CYS A 88 23.67 39.36 -10.55
N ILE A 89 24.76 39.72 -9.84
CA ILE A 89 25.30 38.87 -8.75
C ILE A 89 24.29 38.72 -7.62
N ARG A 90 23.62 39.79 -7.19
CA ARG A 90 22.57 39.71 -6.15
C ARG A 90 21.38 38.85 -6.58
N TYR A 91 20.93 38.96 -7.82
CA TYR A 91 19.89 38.11 -8.37
C TYR A 91 20.30 36.64 -8.37
N LEU A 92 21.49 36.31 -8.88
CA LEU A 92 22.00 34.95 -8.88
C LEU A 92 22.13 34.38 -7.45
N MET A 93 22.57 35.18 -6.47
CA MET A 93 22.61 34.77 -5.07
C MET A 93 21.20 34.52 -4.49
N HIS A 94 20.22 35.36 -4.83
CA HIS A 94 18.84 35.18 -4.38
C HIS A 94 18.23 33.90 -4.95
N VAL A 95 18.35 33.68 -6.26
CA VAL A 95 17.88 32.46 -6.93
C VAL A 95 18.60 31.22 -6.40
N ALA A 96 19.91 31.29 -6.18
CA ALA A 96 20.66 30.18 -5.62
C ALA A 96 20.16 29.80 -4.22
N ARG A 97 19.85 30.81 -3.38
CA ARG A 97 19.26 30.58 -2.05
C ARG A 97 17.88 29.96 -2.14
N GLN A 98 16.99 30.52 -2.97
CA GLN A 98 15.64 29.98 -3.16
C GLN A 98 15.67 28.53 -3.66
N LYS A 99 16.57 28.20 -4.58
CA LYS A 99 16.78 26.82 -5.05
C LYS A 99 17.33 25.92 -3.95
N ALA A 100 18.29 26.39 -3.15
CA ALA A 100 18.82 25.63 -2.03
C ALA A 100 17.72 25.33 -0.99
N ASP A 101 16.90 26.32 -0.66
CA ASP A 101 15.78 26.17 0.27
C ASP A 101 14.76 25.15 -0.28
N ALA A 102 14.44 25.20 -1.58
CA ALA A 102 13.55 24.23 -2.24
C ALA A 102 14.11 22.79 -2.24
N PHE A 103 15.43 22.63 -2.47
CA PHE A 103 16.08 21.33 -2.35
C PHE A 103 16.07 20.80 -0.92
N GLU A 104 16.24 21.67 0.07
CA GLU A 104 16.18 21.28 1.47
C GLU A 104 14.78 20.82 1.86
N THR A 105 13.72 21.53 1.44
CA THR A 105 12.34 21.13 1.70
C THR A 105 12.00 19.80 1.04
N ASP A 106 12.37 19.59 -0.22
CA ASP A 106 12.12 18.32 -0.93
C ASP A 106 12.91 17.16 -0.29
N ALA A 107 14.17 17.39 0.10
CA ALA A 107 14.95 16.39 0.81
C ALA A 107 14.34 16.02 2.17
N ARG A 108 13.83 17.01 2.92
CA ARG A 108 13.12 16.78 4.19
C ARG A 108 11.86 15.96 3.96
N GLU A 109 11.00 16.34 3.02
CA GLU A 109 9.77 15.61 2.70
C GLU A 109 10.06 14.16 2.28
N ARG A 110 11.06 13.93 1.43
CA ARG A 110 11.46 12.56 1.04
C ARG A 110 11.97 11.76 2.22
N SER A 111 12.77 12.36 3.09
CA SER A 111 13.29 11.67 4.27
C SER A 111 12.16 11.30 5.25
N GLU A 112 11.20 12.19 5.47
CA GLU A 112 9.99 11.89 6.26
C GLU A 112 9.16 10.77 5.65
N GLN A 113 8.97 10.76 4.33
CA GLN A 113 8.26 9.68 3.64
C GLN A 113 9.00 8.33 3.78
N MET A 114 10.33 8.33 3.67
CA MET A 114 11.14 7.13 3.89
C MET A 114 11.04 6.64 5.33
N LEU A 115 11.06 7.53 6.32
CA LEU A 115 10.89 7.18 7.73
C LEU A 115 9.51 6.57 7.99
N LYS A 116 8.43 7.17 7.46
CA LYS A 116 7.07 6.60 7.59
C LYS A 116 6.98 5.20 7.02
N ARG A 117 7.55 4.96 5.83
CA ARG A 117 7.60 3.62 5.22
C ARG A 117 8.43 2.65 6.06
N ALA A 118 9.57 3.08 6.59
CA ALA A 118 10.40 2.26 7.45
C ALA A 118 9.66 1.88 8.76
N GLU A 119 8.93 2.82 9.36
CA GLU A 119 8.09 2.56 10.53
C GLU A 119 6.96 1.57 10.22
N GLU A 120 6.29 1.70 9.08
CA GLU A 120 5.25 0.76 8.66
C GLU A 120 5.80 -0.65 8.49
N VAL A 121 6.95 -0.80 7.84
CA VAL A 121 7.63 -2.09 7.69
C VAL A 121 8.04 -2.65 9.06
N ALA A 122 8.58 -1.81 9.95
CA ALA A 122 8.95 -2.24 11.30
C ALA A 122 7.72 -2.70 12.11
N ARG A 123 6.57 -2.01 11.99
CA ARG A 123 5.31 -2.44 12.63
C ARG A 123 4.83 -3.77 12.09
N GLN A 124 4.88 -3.97 10.76
CA GLN A 124 4.52 -5.25 10.15
C GLN A 124 5.43 -6.38 10.62
N GLN A 125 6.74 -6.13 10.70
CA GLN A 125 7.70 -7.11 11.21
C GLN A 125 7.46 -7.44 12.69
N ALA A 126 7.13 -6.46 13.52
CA ALA A 126 6.81 -6.69 14.93
C ALA A 126 5.59 -7.61 15.09
N VAL A 127 4.53 -7.39 14.30
CA VAL A 127 3.34 -8.26 14.31
C VAL A 127 3.68 -9.68 13.88
N LEU A 128 4.48 -9.84 12.81
CA LEU A 128 4.91 -11.16 12.35
C LEU A 128 5.76 -11.89 13.40
N LEU A 129 6.64 -11.17 14.09
CA LEU A 129 7.43 -11.75 15.18
C LEU A 129 6.53 -12.23 16.31
N ASP A 130 5.58 -11.41 16.76
CA ASP A 130 4.61 -11.79 17.80
C ASP A 130 3.81 -13.04 17.41
N GLU A 131 3.37 -13.13 16.14
CA GLU A 131 2.67 -14.31 15.62
C GLU A 131 3.55 -15.55 15.65
N THR A 132 4.81 -15.45 15.20
CA THR A 132 5.75 -16.58 15.23
C THR A 132 6.11 -17.01 16.65
N GLU A 133 6.23 -16.07 17.58
CA GLU A 133 6.45 -16.35 19.00
C GLU A 133 5.25 -17.10 19.60
N GLN A 134 4.03 -16.67 19.30
CA GLN A 134 2.82 -17.36 19.76
C GLN A 134 2.72 -18.77 19.17
N GLU A 135 3.00 -18.97 17.88
CA GLU A 135 2.96 -20.29 17.26
C GLU A 135 4.03 -21.22 17.82
N THR A 136 5.25 -20.72 18.04
CA THR A 136 6.33 -21.52 18.63
C THR A 136 6.01 -21.92 20.07
N GLN A 137 5.45 -21.02 20.87
CA GLN A 137 4.96 -21.34 22.22
C GLN A 137 3.85 -22.38 22.21
N ARG A 138 2.88 -22.28 21.28
CA ARG A 138 1.82 -23.29 21.12
C ARG A 138 2.39 -24.67 20.79
N ARG A 139 3.30 -24.75 19.82
CA ARG A 139 3.94 -26.02 19.44
C ARG A 139 4.78 -26.59 20.56
N LEU A 140 5.47 -25.74 21.33
CA LEU A 140 6.24 -26.17 22.49
C LEU A 140 5.31 -26.74 23.59
N ALA A 141 4.19 -26.07 23.87
CA ALA A 141 3.19 -26.57 24.82
C ALA A 141 2.57 -27.91 24.38
N GLU A 142 2.24 -28.05 23.09
CA GLU A 142 1.76 -29.33 22.53
C GLU A 142 2.81 -30.44 22.62
N ALA A 143 4.08 -30.13 22.34
CA ALA A 143 5.18 -31.07 22.45
C ALA A 143 5.43 -31.50 23.91
N GLU A 144 5.38 -30.56 24.85
CA GLU A 144 5.46 -30.85 26.29
C GLU A 144 4.32 -31.75 26.75
N GLN A 145 3.10 -31.49 26.29
CA GLN A 145 1.95 -32.32 26.64
C GLN A 145 2.12 -33.75 26.13
N ARG A 146 2.49 -33.94 24.84
CA ARG A 146 2.76 -35.26 24.28
C ARG A 146 3.89 -35.99 25.01
N ALA A 147 4.95 -35.27 25.38
CA ALA A 147 6.04 -35.85 26.15
C ALA A 147 5.56 -36.35 27.53
N ARG A 148 4.71 -35.58 28.23
CA ARG A 148 4.11 -36.01 29.50
C ARG A 148 3.21 -37.24 29.32
N GLU A 149 2.40 -37.28 28.26
CA GLU A 149 1.55 -38.43 27.93
C GLU A 149 2.37 -39.70 27.69
N ILE A 150 3.47 -39.60 26.91
CA ILE A 150 4.38 -40.73 26.65
C ILE A 150 5.02 -41.21 27.95
N VAL A 151 5.49 -40.30 28.82
CA VAL A 151 6.08 -40.67 30.11
C VAL A 151 5.03 -41.34 31.02
N GLN A 152 3.79 -40.84 31.05
CA GLN A 152 2.71 -41.47 31.80
C GLN A 152 2.35 -42.85 31.27
N GLN A 153 2.30 -43.04 29.95
CA GLN A 153 2.07 -44.35 29.32
C GLN A 153 3.21 -45.31 29.65
N ALA A 154 4.47 -44.91 29.47
CA ALA A 154 5.63 -45.74 29.76
C ALA A 154 5.72 -46.12 31.25
N THR A 155 5.39 -45.20 32.15
CA THR A 155 5.35 -45.49 33.60
C THR A 155 4.19 -46.41 33.98
N ALA A 156 3.03 -46.27 33.33
CA ALA A 156 1.89 -47.17 33.52
C ALA A 156 2.19 -48.58 32.99
N GLU A 157 2.78 -48.70 31.80
CA GLU A 157 3.23 -49.96 31.21
C GLU A 157 4.30 -50.63 32.10
N ALA A 158 5.30 -49.88 32.57
CA ALA A 158 6.32 -50.41 33.49
C ALA A 158 5.69 -50.89 34.81
N SER A 159 4.72 -50.15 35.35
CA SER A 159 4.01 -50.54 36.57
C SER A 159 3.13 -51.78 36.36
N ALA A 160 2.49 -51.90 35.20
CA ALA A 160 1.69 -53.07 34.83
C ALA A 160 2.56 -54.32 34.65
N LEU A 161 3.73 -54.19 34.02
CA LEU A 161 4.72 -55.26 33.90
C LEU A 161 5.21 -55.71 35.28
N LEU A 162 5.59 -54.77 36.15
CA LEU A 162 6.03 -55.08 37.52
C LEU A 162 4.91 -55.72 38.36
N GLY A 163 3.66 -55.25 38.22
CA GLY A 163 2.50 -55.84 38.89
C GLY A 163 2.19 -57.26 38.41
N GLY A 164 2.32 -57.54 37.11
CA GLY A 164 2.17 -58.90 36.55
C GLY A 164 3.32 -59.85 36.91
N GLN A 165 4.49 -59.32 37.30
CA GLN A 165 5.65 -60.10 37.68
C GLN A 165 5.62 -60.55 39.16
N VAL A 166 4.74 -59.98 39.99
CA VAL A 166 4.50 -60.42 41.37
C VAL A 166 3.68 -61.73 41.41
N ASP A 167 2.90 -62.04 40.38
CA ASP A 167 2.14 -63.31 40.28
C ASP A 167 2.94 -64.46 39.62
N GLY A 168 4.13 -64.17 39.10
CA GLY A 168 4.99 -65.09 38.34
C GLY A 168 6.36 -65.32 38.97
N GLN A 169 6.48 -65.27 40.30
CA GLN A 169 7.74 -65.51 40.98
C GLN A 169 8.01 -67.02 41.11
N ASP A 170 8.30 -67.68 39.98
CA ASP A 170 8.99 -68.99 39.97
C ASP A 170 9.52 -69.39 38.59
N ARG A 171 10.46 -68.62 38.02
CA ARG A 171 11.53 -69.17 37.14
C ARG A 171 12.53 -68.10 36.72
N TRP A 172 13.63 -68.02 37.45
CA TRP A 172 14.87 -67.49 36.89
C TRP A 172 15.83 -68.66 36.69
N THR A 173 15.90 -69.18 35.46
CA THR A 173 16.97 -70.07 35.01
C THR A 173 17.95 -69.25 34.17
N PRO A 174 19.28 -69.38 34.39
CA PRO A 174 20.31 -68.51 33.83
C PRO A 174 20.68 -68.87 32.37
N ASP A 175 19.70 -69.05 31.48
CA ASP A 175 19.97 -69.61 30.13
C ASP A 175 19.25 -68.93 28.96
N THR A 176 18.72 -67.72 29.14
CA THR A 176 18.17 -66.92 28.03
C THR A 176 18.56 -65.45 28.16
N ALA A 177 19.83 -65.17 27.86
CA ALA A 177 20.28 -63.82 27.54
C ALA A 177 19.96 -63.55 26.06
N PRO A 178 19.15 -62.55 25.69
CA PRO A 178 19.09 -62.09 24.32
C PRO A 178 20.36 -61.27 24.01
N GLU A 179 21.10 -61.64 22.96
CA GLU A 179 22.15 -60.81 22.38
C GLU A 179 21.53 -59.49 21.90
N LEU A 180 21.75 -58.42 22.65
CA LEU A 180 21.49 -57.05 22.18
C LEU A 180 22.57 -56.66 21.17
N GLU A 181 22.34 -56.91 19.89
CA GLU A 181 23.02 -56.19 18.81
C GLU A 181 22.50 -54.75 18.78
N VAL A 182 23.10 -53.88 19.59
CA VAL A 182 22.94 -52.44 19.44
C VAL A 182 23.99 -51.97 18.42
N PRO A 183 23.61 -51.50 17.22
CA PRO A 183 24.57 -50.87 16.33
C PRO A 183 25.03 -49.56 16.98
N MET A 184 26.30 -49.50 17.39
CA MET A 184 26.92 -48.27 17.88
C MET A 184 26.81 -47.17 16.81
N PRO A 185 26.38 -45.94 17.16
CA PRO A 185 26.43 -44.83 16.23
C PRO A 185 27.91 -44.53 15.94
N ARG A 186 28.30 -44.64 14.66
CA ARG A 186 29.58 -44.12 14.19
C ARG A 186 29.55 -42.59 14.35
N ILE A 187 30.24 -42.09 15.36
CA ILE A 187 30.58 -40.67 15.46
C ILE A 187 31.54 -40.37 14.31
N ILE A 188 31.02 -39.84 13.21
CA ILE A 188 31.84 -39.25 12.16
C ILE A 188 32.26 -37.87 12.67
N SER A 189 33.35 -37.83 13.42
CA SER A 189 34.06 -36.59 13.74
C SER A 189 34.82 -36.12 12.49
N GLY A 190 34.09 -35.48 11.58
CA GLY A 190 34.65 -34.72 10.46
C GLY A 190 34.37 -33.23 10.63
N PRO A 191 35.28 -32.33 10.23
CA PRO A 191 35.06 -30.89 10.36
C PRO A 191 33.88 -30.47 9.45
N LEU A 192 32.93 -29.74 10.03
CA LEU A 192 31.82 -29.13 9.29
C LEU A 192 32.40 -28.20 8.20
N PRO A 193 31.91 -28.26 6.95
CA PRO A 193 32.26 -27.27 5.95
C PRO A 193 31.69 -25.92 6.41
N VAL A 194 32.58 -24.95 6.61
CA VAL A 194 32.22 -23.54 6.75
C VAL A 194 31.59 -23.12 5.42
N VAL A 195 30.28 -22.90 5.43
CA VAL A 195 29.59 -22.17 4.36
C VAL A 195 30.11 -20.73 4.43
N GLN A 196 31.03 -20.39 3.52
CA GLN A 196 31.41 -19.01 3.29
C GLN A 196 30.19 -18.30 2.67
N PRO A 197 29.71 -17.18 3.24
CA PRO A 197 28.73 -16.37 2.55
C PRO A 197 29.43 -15.71 1.35
N ASP A 198 29.02 -16.10 0.15
CA ASP A 198 29.39 -15.38 -1.07
C ASP A 198 28.93 -13.93 -0.94
N ALA A 199 29.91 -13.06 -0.81
CA ALA A 199 29.76 -11.63 -0.82
C ALA A 199 29.64 -11.16 -2.28
N GLU A 200 28.65 -10.31 -2.50
CA GLU A 200 28.63 -9.22 -3.46
C GLU A 200 28.45 -9.57 -4.94
N GLU A 201 27.16 -9.76 -5.23
CA GLU A 201 26.51 -9.45 -6.50
C GLU A 201 26.99 -8.10 -7.06
N GLN A 202 27.68 -8.20 -8.19
CA GLN A 202 28.21 -7.10 -8.98
C GLN A 202 27.07 -6.19 -9.45
N ARG A 203 27.10 -4.91 -9.08
CA ARG A 203 26.33 -3.85 -9.74
C ARG A 203 26.96 -3.56 -11.11
N PRO A 204 26.22 -3.64 -12.22
CA PRO A 204 26.68 -3.05 -13.47
C PRO A 204 26.48 -1.53 -13.43
N THR A 205 27.58 -0.79 -13.47
CA THR A 205 27.59 0.62 -13.89
C THR A 205 27.34 0.69 -15.39
N SER A 206 26.18 1.21 -15.79
CA SER A 206 25.94 1.72 -17.14
C SER A 206 24.81 2.75 -17.13
N ALA A 207 25.18 4.03 -17.14
CA ALA A 207 24.58 5.16 -17.86
C ALA A 207 25.20 6.47 -17.37
#